data_AF-A0A834J6K1-F1
#
_entry.id   AF-A0A834J6K1-F1
#
_cell.length_a   1.000
_cell.length_b   1.000
_cell.length_c   1.000
_cell.angle_alpha   90.00
_cell.angle_beta   90.00
_cell.angle_gamma   90.00
#
_symmetry.space_group_name_H-M   'P 1'
#
loop_
_entity.id
_entity.type
_entity.pdbx_description
1 polymer ?
#
loop_
_entity_poly.entity_id
_entity_poly.type
_entity_poly.pdbx_seq_one_letter_code
_entity_poly.pdbx_strand_id
1 'polypeptide(L)'
;MFMANERGLEKYLVATRLREYDIPRQTWKILDVILNSSDLYRYFYEPIFDEQKSPAYEIVFFNHVLSAYIIYTISATVFALTIYFILHACGQLEILIRKMRDIETMNLDVGNADKLILETILHQAKTRRQVICYSFIKKVAEIVQYMCLAEVAGCVFCICISLHSLAMEINSIVSIVTHTIIMVTFTYNLFILCYIGELLADQNLKVNLMSRTLDWHNLPLKSVRNLLLVILASNDAPKLVAGKVMDLTLSNFTSVFKSAVGYFNILRSSTLQ
;
A
#
# COMPACT_ATOMS: atom_id res chain seq x y z
N MET A 1 12.86 -38.59 19.99
CA MET A 1 11.51 -39.17 19.83
C MET A 1 10.45 -38.44 20.67
N PHE A 2 10.74 -37.97 21.89
CA PHE A 2 9.81 -37.20 22.72
C PHE A 2 9.43 -35.80 22.16
N MET A 3 10.38 -35.07 21.58
CA MET A 3 10.19 -33.70 21.05
C MET A 3 9.33 -33.59 19.77
N ALA A 4 8.94 -34.71 19.16
CA ALA A 4 8.05 -34.74 17.99
C ALA A 4 6.57 -34.86 18.40
N ASN A 5 6.30 -35.44 19.57
CA ASN A 5 4.94 -35.66 20.06
C ASN A 5 4.32 -34.37 20.64
N GLU A 6 5.11 -33.54 21.32
CA GLU A 6 4.64 -32.26 21.89
C GLU A 6 4.25 -31.24 20.80
N ARG A 7 4.96 -31.22 19.67
CA ARG A 7 4.68 -30.28 18.56
C ARG A 7 3.51 -30.70 17.69
N GLY A 8 3.24 -32.00 17.57
CA GLY A 8 1.99 -32.50 17.00
C GLY A 8 0.79 -32.03 17.83
N LEU A 9 0.93 -32.03 19.15
CA LEU A 9 -0.08 -31.52 20.08
C LEU A 9 -0.32 -30.01 19.92
N GLU A 10 0.73 -29.20 19.79
CA GLU A 10 0.59 -27.75 19.56
C GLU A 10 -0.12 -27.42 18.24
N LYS A 11 0.21 -28.11 17.14
CA LYS A 11 -0.49 -27.93 15.85
C LYS A 11 -1.97 -28.31 15.96
N TYR A 12 -2.30 -29.39 16.67
CA TYR A 12 -3.68 -29.75 16.96
C TYR A 12 -4.37 -28.69 17.82
N LEU A 13 -3.75 -28.23 18.91
CA LEU A 13 -4.29 -27.21 19.83
C LEU A 13 -4.54 -25.84 19.17
N VAL A 14 -3.67 -25.43 18.26
CA VAL A 14 -3.84 -24.20 17.47
C VAL A 14 -4.96 -24.37 16.45
N ALA A 15 -5.04 -25.52 15.78
CA ALA A 15 -6.11 -25.83 14.84
C ALA A 15 -7.50 -25.97 15.53
N THR A 16 -7.58 -26.49 16.75
CA THR A 16 -8.83 -26.49 17.53
C THR A 16 -9.21 -25.10 18.02
N ARG A 17 -8.25 -24.29 18.51
CA ARG A 17 -8.53 -22.90 18.95
C ARG A 17 -8.94 -21.98 17.80
N LEU A 18 -8.40 -22.17 16.60
CA LEU A 18 -8.77 -21.39 15.42
C LEU A 18 -10.12 -21.82 14.80
N ARG A 19 -10.66 -22.98 15.18
CA ARG A 19 -11.98 -23.45 14.74
C ARG A 19 -13.13 -22.81 15.53
N GLU A 20 -12.84 -22.20 16.68
CA GLU A 20 -13.82 -21.42 17.47
C GLU A 20 -14.08 -20.03 16.88
N TYR A 21 -13.20 -19.53 16.00
CA TYR A 21 -13.37 -18.26 15.30
C TYR A 21 -13.83 -18.51 13.86
N ASP A 22 -14.94 -17.90 13.46
CA ASP A 22 -15.57 -18.05 12.14
C ASP A 22 -14.76 -17.29 11.06
N ILE A 23 -13.57 -17.80 10.75
CA ILE A 23 -12.60 -17.16 9.84
C ILE A 23 -12.92 -17.51 8.38
N PRO A 24 -12.99 -16.52 7.46
CA PRO A 24 -13.33 -16.74 6.05
C PRO A 24 -12.43 -17.77 5.35
N ARG A 25 -13.03 -18.61 4.49
CA ARG A 25 -12.38 -19.73 3.79
C ARG A 25 -11.16 -19.34 2.92
N GLN A 26 -11.03 -18.06 2.55
CA GLN A 26 -9.87 -17.57 1.79
C GLN A 26 -8.64 -17.31 2.67
N THR A 27 -8.85 -16.93 3.92
CA THR A 27 -7.77 -16.70 4.89
C THR A 27 -7.11 -18.03 5.29
N TRP A 28 -7.87 -19.11 5.33
CA TRP A 28 -7.34 -20.47 5.51
C TRP A 28 -6.36 -20.88 4.42
N LYS A 29 -6.57 -20.48 3.16
CA LYS A 29 -5.64 -20.77 2.07
C LYS A 29 -4.33 -20.00 2.18
N ILE A 30 -4.39 -18.76 2.65
CA ILE A 30 -3.19 -17.93 2.86
C ILE A 30 -2.42 -18.44 4.09
N LEU A 31 -3.13 -18.80 5.17
CA LEU A 31 -2.54 -19.40 6.36
C LEU A 31 -1.93 -20.77 6.03
N ASP A 32 -2.59 -21.60 5.21
CA ASP A 32 -2.02 -22.85 4.69
C ASP A 32 -0.79 -22.60 3.82
N VAL A 33 -0.79 -21.58 2.96
CA VAL A 33 0.39 -21.24 2.14
C VAL A 33 1.56 -20.72 2.98
N ILE A 34 1.29 -20.01 4.08
CA ILE A 34 2.31 -19.48 4.99
C ILE A 34 2.83 -20.58 5.96
N LEU A 35 1.95 -21.44 6.45
CA LEU A 35 2.32 -22.60 7.27
C LEU A 35 3.02 -23.66 6.42
N ASN A 36 2.57 -23.93 5.19
CA ASN A 36 3.26 -24.83 4.26
C ASN A 36 4.52 -24.22 3.64
N SER A 37 4.70 -22.91 3.50
CA SER A 37 5.93 -22.40 2.90
C SER A 37 7.14 -22.65 3.79
N SER A 38 6.96 -22.59 5.11
CA SER A 38 7.96 -22.94 6.11
C SER A 38 8.10 -24.46 6.31
N ASP A 39 6.99 -25.21 6.30
CA ASP A 39 7.03 -26.68 6.36
C ASP A 39 7.60 -27.30 5.06
N LEU A 40 7.38 -26.73 3.86
CA LEU A 40 7.93 -27.20 2.57
C LEU A 40 9.44 -26.96 2.47
N TYR A 41 9.92 -25.83 2.99
CA TYR A 41 11.34 -25.54 3.11
C TYR A 41 12.04 -26.53 4.05
N ARG A 42 11.38 -26.88 5.16
CA ARG A 42 11.93 -27.83 6.14
C ARG A 42 11.82 -29.30 5.68
N TYR A 43 10.74 -29.68 5.00
CA TYR A 43 10.53 -31.04 4.47
C TYR A 43 11.51 -31.42 3.36
N PHE A 44 11.96 -30.44 2.56
CA PHE A 44 12.91 -30.70 1.47
C PHE A 44 14.36 -30.80 1.94
N TYR A 45 14.75 -30.05 2.98
CA TYR A 45 16.15 -29.90 3.37
C TYR A 45 16.58 -30.81 4.54
N GLU A 46 15.75 -31.00 5.58
CA GLU A 46 16.10 -31.83 6.75
C GLU A 46 16.42 -33.31 6.45
N PRO A 47 15.84 -34.00 5.43
CA PRO A 47 16.12 -35.42 5.22
C PRO A 47 17.37 -35.71 4.37
N ILE A 48 17.97 -34.72 3.70
CA ILE A 48 18.91 -34.97 2.58
C ILE A 48 20.34 -34.45 2.85
N PHE A 49 20.55 -33.36 3.62
CA PHE A 49 21.90 -32.81 3.88
C PHE A 49 22.06 -32.20 5.28
N ASP A 50 23.24 -32.34 5.87
CA ASP A 50 23.64 -31.67 7.12
C ASP A 50 23.96 -30.20 6.82
N GLU A 51 23.01 -29.31 7.08
CA GLU A 51 23.04 -27.87 6.74
C GLU A 51 24.22 -27.09 7.34
N GLN A 52 24.89 -27.65 8.36
CA GLN A 52 26.03 -27.02 9.04
C GLN A 52 27.40 -27.47 8.49
N LYS A 53 27.44 -28.41 7.53
CA LYS A 53 28.70 -28.87 6.92
C LYS A 53 28.94 -28.24 5.55
N SER A 54 30.16 -27.73 5.34
CA SER A 54 30.60 -27.31 4.00
C SER A 54 30.64 -28.54 3.08
N PRO A 55 30.09 -28.48 1.84
CA PRO A 55 29.64 -27.29 1.10
C PRO A 55 28.13 -26.99 1.16
N ALA A 56 27.33 -27.77 1.89
CA ALA A 56 25.86 -27.62 1.89
C ALA A 56 25.40 -26.28 2.46
N TYR A 57 26.05 -25.79 3.53
CA TYR A 57 25.79 -24.47 4.12
C TYR A 57 25.90 -23.33 3.09
N GLU A 58 26.98 -23.34 2.29
CA GLU A 58 27.26 -22.30 1.31
C GLU A 58 26.18 -22.27 0.20
N ILE A 59 25.72 -23.45 -0.22
CA ILE A 59 24.65 -23.59 -1.22
C ILE A 59 23.31 -23.09 -0.67
N VAL A 60 22.94 -23.47 0.55
CA VAL A 60 21.70 -23.03 1.20
C VAL A 60 21.70 -21.53 1.46
N PHE A 61 22.83 -20.98 1.92
CA PHE A 61 23.00 -19.55 2.12
C PHE A 61 22.87 -18.78 0.81
N PHE A 62 23.57 -19.24 -0.24
CA PHE A 62 23.46 -18.63 -1.57
C PHE A 62 22.02 -18.67 -2.10
N ASN A 63 21.33 -19.80 -1.96
CA ASN A 63 19.94 -19.93 -2.36
C ASN A 63 19.01 -19.00 -1.56
N HIS A 64 19.23 -18.86 -0.25
CA HIS A 64 18.49 -17.91 0.58
C HIS A 64 18.70 -16.47 0.11
N VAL A 65 19.96 -16.03 -0.07
CA VAL A 65 20.27 -14.67 -0.54
C VAL A 65 19.65 -14.41 -1.91
N LEU A 66 19.74 -15.37 -2.84
CA LEU A 66 19.15 -15.25 -4.17
C LEU A 66 17.62 -15.15 -4.09
N SER A 67 16.97 -15.99 -3.30
CA SER A 67 15.52 -15.96 -3.13
C SER A 67 15.03 -14.66 -2.48
N ALA A 68 15.72 -14.18 -1.45
CA ALA A 68 15.42 -12.92 -0.79
C ALA A 68 15.58 -11.74 -1.74
N TYR A 69 16.63 -11.74 -2.57
CA TYR A 69 16.86 -10.72 -3.58
C TYR A 69 15.74 -10.70 -4.63
N ILE A 70 15.30 -11.87 -5.11
CA ILE A 70 14.18 -11.97 -6.07
C ILE A 70 12.87 -11.46 -5.45
N ILE A 71 12.56 -11.87 -4.21
CA ILE A 71 11.33 -11.42 -3.52
C ILE A 71 11.36 -9.91 -3.30
N TYR A 72 12.50 -9.37 -2.84
CA TYR A 72 12.67 -7.93 -2.63
C TYR A 72 12.52 -7.13 -3.92
N THR A 73 13.16 -7.55 -5.01
CA THR A 73 13.08 -6.84 -6.30
C THR A 73 11.66 -6.84 -6.87
N ILE A 74 10.94 -7.97 -6.78
CA ILE A 74 9.53 -8.05 -7.20
C ILE A 74 8.67 -7.09 -6.37
N SER A 75 8.83 -7.14 -5.03
CA SER A 75 8.03 -6.32 -4.11
C SER A 75 8.29 -4.82 -4.33
N ALA A 76 9.56 -4.43 -4.44
CA ALA A 76 9.97 -3.06 -4.74
C ALA A 76 9.43 -2.58 -6.10
N THR A 77 9.43 -3.45 -7.12
CA THR A 77 8.90 -3.12 -8.45
C THR A 77 7.40 -2.89 -8.40
N VAL A 78 6.63 -3.74 -7.72
CA VAL A 78 5.18 -3.57 -7.57
C VAL A 78 4.86 -2.26 -6.85
N PHE A 79 5.61 -1.93 -5.80
CA PHE A 79 5.47 -0.68 -5.07
C PHE A 79 5.78 0.55 -5.93
N ALA A 80 6.90 0.53 -6.65
CA ALA A 80 7.29 1.60 -7.56
C ALA A 80 6.28 1.81 -8.69
N LEU A 81 5.78 0.73 -9.31
CA LEU A 81 4.74 0.80 -10.33
C LEU A 81 3.43 1.37 -9.76
N THR A 82 3.07 1.00 -8.53
CA THR A 82 1.90 1.55 -7.84
C THR A 82 2.01 3.06 -7.68
N ILE A 83 3.14 3.54 -7.17
CA ILE A 83 3.42 4.98 -7.02
C ILE A 83 3.35 5.65 -8.39
N TYR A 84 4.00 5.08 -9.40
CA TYR A 84 3.99 5.61 -10.76
C TYR A 84 2.56 5.72 -11.33
N PHE A 85 1.73 4.70 -11.16
CA PHE A 85 0.35 4.70 -11.63
C PHE A 85 -0.50 5.75 -10.92
N ILE A 86 -0.34 5.91 -9.60
CA ILE A 86 -1.06 6.94 -8.83
C ILE A 86 -0.60 8.33 -9.26
N LEU A 87 0.71 8.58 -9.36
CA LEU A 87 1.25 9.86 -9.81
C LEU A 87 0.82 10.20 -11.23
N HIS A 88 0.88 9.23 -12.14
CA HIS A 88 0.41 9.41 -13.50
C HIS A 88 -1.09 9.76 -13.51
N ALA A 89 -1.90 9.02 -12.75
CA ALA A 89 -3.33 9.29 -12.63
C ALA A 89 -3.61 10.70 -12.06
N CYS A 90 -2.92 11.11 -10.99
CA CYS A 90 -2.97 12.46 -10.43
C CYS A 90 -2.58 13.52 -11.48
N GLY A 91 -1.52 13.28 -12.26
CA GLY A 91 -1.13 14.17 -13.35
C GLY A 91 -2.18 14.28 -14.46
N GLN A 92 -2.84 13.16 -14.81
CA GLN A 92 -3.95 13.16 -15.76
C GLN A 92 -5.15 13.96 -15.26
N LEU A 93 -5.46 13.87 -13.95
CA LEU A 93 -6.52 14.65 -13.32
C LEU A 93 -6.17 16.16 -13.25
N GLU A 94 -4.93 16.50 -12.95
CA GLU A 94 -4.44 17.89 -12.93
C GLU A 94 -4.51 18.54 -14.32
N ILE A 95 -4.07 17.83 -15.38
CA ILE A 95 -4.20 18.30 -16.77
C ILE A 95 -5.68 18.50 -17.12
N LEU A 96 -6.55 17.59 -16.65
CA LEU A 96 -7.98 17.71 -16.86
C LEU A 96 -8.55 18.97 -16.21
N ILE A 97 -8.17 19.24 -14.95
CA ILE A 97 -8.56 20.45 -14.20
C ILE A 97 -8.14 21.71 -14.97
N ARG A 98 -6.89 21.80 -15.42
CA ARG A 98 -6.39 22.96 -16.17
C ARG A 98 -7.18 23.20 -17.44
N LYS A 99 -7.43 22.14 -18.21
CA LYS A 99 -8.28 22.22 -19.41
C LYS A 99 -9.71 22.67 -19.10
N MET A 100 -10.27 22.36 -17.92
CA MET A 100 -11.59 22.90 -17.55
C MET A 100 -11.54 24.42 -17.40
N ARG A 101 -10.50 24.91 -16.71
CA ARG A 101 -10.32 26.33 -16.43
C ARG A 101 -10.07 27.13 -17.71
N ASP A 102 -9.30 26.59 -18.65
CA ASP A 102 -9.04 27.24 -19.94
C ASP A 102 -10.29 27.34 -20.82
N ILE A 103 -11.21 26.38 -20.72
CA ILE A 103 -12.49 26.44 -21.45
C ILE A 103 -13.41 27.49 -20.83
N GLU A 104 -13.44 27.58 -19.50
CA GLU A 104 -14.21 28.60 -18.78
C GLU A 104 -13.77 30.03 -19.16
N THR A 105 -12.47 30.26 -19.36
CA THR A 105 -11.95 31.55 -19.82
C THR A 105 -12.25 31.79 -21.31
N MET A 106 -12.07 30.80 -22.18
CA MET A 106 -12.43 30.92 -23.62
C MET A 106 -13.93 31.10 -23.87
N ASN A 107 -14.78 30.59 -22.97
CA ASN A 107 -16.22 30.74 -23.05
C ASN A 107 -16.67 32.21 -22.97
N LEU A 108 -15.82 33.12 -22.52
CA LEU A 108 -16.12 34.55 -22.49
C LEU A 108 -15.96 35.25 -23.86
N ASP A 109 -15.24 34.66 -24.83
CA ASP A 109 -14.76 35.37 -26.04
C ASP A 109 -15.28 34.85 -27.41
N VAL A 110 -15.90 33.67 -27.52
CA VAL A 110 -16.21 33.02 -28.83
C VAL A 110 -17.71 32.82 -29.12
N GLY A 111 -18.12 32.94 -30.40
CA GLY A 111 -19.50 32.80 -30.93
C GLY A 111 -20.10 31.38 -30.95
N ASN A 112 -21.44 31.29 -31.11
CA ASN A 112 -22.28 30.21 -30.53
C ASN A 112 -22.23 28.80 -31.14
N ALA A 113 -22.04 28.60 -32.45
CA ALA A 113 -22.31 27.29 -33.08
C ALA A 113 -21.14 26.29 -33.01
N ASP A 114 -19.94 26.71 -33.43
CA ASP A 114 -18.74 25.85 -33.37
C ASP A 114 -18.27 25.61 -31.93
N LYS A 115 -18.54 26.58 -31.06
CA LYS A 115 -18.31 26.51 -29.62
C LYS A 115 -19.12 25.39 -28.97
N LEU A 116 -20.41 25.27 -29.29
CA LEU A 116 -21.29 24.24 -28.72
C LEU A 116 -20.82 22.82 -29.08
N ILE A 117 -20.33 22.63 -30.32
CA ILE A 117 -19.83 21.34 -30.80
C ILE A 117 -18.50 21.00 -30.13
N LEU A 118 -17.56 21.94 -30.10
CA LEU A 118 -16.24 21.77 -29.46
C LEU A 118 -16.39 21.49 -27.95
N GLU A 119 -17.26 22.23 -27.27
CA GLU A 119 -17.54 22.09 -25.85
C GLU A 119 -18.21 20.74 -25.54
N THR A 120 -19.14 20.27 -26.39
CA THR A 120 -19.77 18.95 -26.22
C THR A 120 -18.76 17.81 -26.40
N ILE A 121 -17.88 17.89 -27.40
CA ILE A 121 -16.86 16.86 -27.67
C ILE A 121 -15.81 16.84 -26.56
N LEU A 122 -15.31 18.01 -26.15
CA LEU A 122 -14.34 18.13 -25.05
C LEU A 122 -14.95 17.63 -23.74
N HIS A 123 -16.19 17.96 -23.44
CA HIS A 123 -16.87 17.50 -22.23
C HIS A 123 -17.07 15.99 -22.23
N GLN A 124 -17.45 15.39 -23.37
CA GLN A 124 -17.58 13.93 -23.49
C GLN A 124 -16.23 13.21 -23.31
N ALA A 125 -15.18 13.71 -23.96
CA ALA A 125 -13.83 13.15 -23.82
C ALA A 125 -13.31 13.27 -22.38
N LYS A 126 -13.63 14.38 -21.70
CA LYS A 126 -13.28 14.68 -20.32
C LYS A 126 -13.94 13.74 -19.31
N THR A 127 -15.26 13.62 -19.36
CA THR A 127 -16.02 12.69 -18.50
C THR A 127 -15.52 11.27 -18.67
N ARG A 128 -15.29 10.84 -19.92
CA ARG A 128 -14.81 9.49 -20.21
C ARG A 128 -13.42 9.25 -19.62
N ARG A 129 -12.48 10.19 -19.78
CA ARG A 129 -11.10 10.05 -19.26
C ARG A 129 -11.08 10.00 -17.74
N GLN A 130 -11.90 10.83 -17.08
CA GLN A 130 -11.99 10.87 -15.63
C GLN A 130 -12.56 9.56 -15.05
N VAL A 131 -13.66 9.06 -15.61
CA VAL A 131 -14.27 7.80 -15.18
C VAL A 131 -13.30 6.62 -15.36
N ILE A 132 -12.58 6.57 -16.49
CA ILE A 132 -11.55 5.54 -16.72
C ILE A 132 -10.44 5.65 -15.66
N CYS A 133 -9.94 6.86 -15.40
CA CYS A 133 -8.91 7.12 -14.40
C CYS A 133 -9.33 6.64 -13.01
N TYR A 134 -10.53 7.00 -12.56
CA TYR A 134 -11.04 6.53 -11.26
C TYR A 134 -11.23 5.01 -11.20
N SER A 135 -11.75 4.40 -12.28
CA SER A 135 -11.88 2.94 -12.31
C SER A 135 -10.52 2.24 -12.23
N PHE A 136 -9.49 2.84 -12.82
CA PHE A 136 -8.13 2.31 -12.80
C PHE A 136 -7.50 2.46 -11.42
N ILE A 137 -7.57 3.65 -10.82
CA ILE A 137 -7.05 3.90 -9.46
C ILE A 137 -7.76 3.00 -8.45
N LYS A 138 -9.08 2.79 -8.57
CA LYS A 138 -9.84 1.89 -7.70
C LYS A 138 -9.31 0.45 -7.76
N LYS A 139 -9.07 -0.07 -8.97
CA LYS A 139 -8.47 -1.41 -9.15
C LYS A 139 -7.05 -1.49 -8.59
N VAL A 140 -6.23 -0.47 -8.81
CA VAL A 140 -4.87 -0.40 -8.24
C VAL A 140 -4.95 -0.40 -6.72
N ALA A 141 -5.79 0.45 -6.12
CA ALA A 141 -6.00 0.54 -4.68
C ALA A 141 -6.45 -0.81 -4.08
N GLU A 142 -7.36 -1.54 -4.73
CA GLU A 142 -7.80 -2.86 -4.30
C GLU A 142 -6.68 -3.92 -4.33
N ILE A 143 -5.79 -3.88 -5.32
CA ILE A 143 -4.66 -4.81 -5.40
C ILE A 143 -3.63 -4.51 -4.31
N VAL A 144 -3.34 -3.23 -4.10
CA VAL A 144 -2.23 -2.82 -3.23
C VAL A 144 -2.63 -2.70 -1.77
N GLN A 145 -3.93 -2.76 -1.43
CA GLN A 145 -4.43 -2.61 -0.05
C GLN A 145 -3.74 -3.57 0.93
N TYR A 146 -3.54 -4.83 0.54
CA TYR A 146 -2.93 -5.85 1.41
C TYR A 146 -1.41 -5.68 1.47
N MET A 147 -0.78 -5.28 0.36
CA MET A 147 0.65 -4.96 0.35
C MET A 147 0.95 -3.75 1.23
N CYS A 148 0.11 -2.71 1.20
CA CYS A 148 0.24 -1.54 2.05
C CYS A 148 0.06 -1.89 3.54
N LEU A 149 -0.85 -2.81 3.87
CA LEU A 149 -1.00 -3.30 5.24
C LEU A 149 0.26 -4.03 5.71
N ALA A 150 0.79 -4.92 4.87
CA ALA A 150 2.03 -5.65 5.16
C ALA A 150 3.22 -4.71 5.33
N GLU A 151 3.33 -3.68 4.48
CA GLU A 151 4.38 -2.65 4.57
C GLU A 151 4.26 -1.86 5.88
N VAL A 152 3.06 -1.39 6.23
CA VAL A 152 2.83 -0.66 7.50
C VAL A 152 3.20 -1.52 8.70
N ALA A 153 2.77 -2.80 8.72
CA ALA A 153 3.12 -3.74 9.78
C ALA A 153 4.63 -4.01 9.83
N GLY A 154 5.27 -4.19 8.67
CA GLY A 154 6.71 -4.36 8.52
C GLY A 154 7.48 -3.15 9.05
N CYS A 155 7.07 -1.92 8.71
CA CYS A 155 7.66 -0.70 9.23
C CYS A 155 7.57 -0.63 10.76
N VAL A 156 6.40 -0.92 11.36
CA VAL A 156 6.25 -0.92 12.82
C VAL A 156 7.18 -1.93 13.46
N PHE A 157 7.24 -3.15 12.92
CA PHE A 157 8.09 -4.22 13.41
C PHE A 157 9.59 -3.87 13.31
N CYS A 158 10.04 -3.42 12.14
CA CYS A 158 11.43 -3.04 11.90
C CYS A 158 11.86 -1.84 12.75
N ILE A 159 11.01 -0.82 12.89
CA ILE A 159 11.28 0.33 13.78
C ILE A 159 11.38 -0.16 15.24
N CYS A 160 10.43 -0.97 15.70
CA CYS A 160 10.41 -1.48 17.07
C CYS A 160 11.68 -2.28 17.42
N ILE A 161 12.09 -3.21 16.55
CA ILE A 161 13.31 -4.00 16.74
C ILE A 161 14.57 -3.13 16.66
N SER A 162 14.62 -2.18 15.72
CA SER A 162 15.78 -1.29 15.59
C SER A 162 15.95 -0.43 16.85
N LEU A 163 14.86 0.11 17.41
CA LEU A 163 14.92 0.83 18.68
C LEU A 163 15.32 -0.08 19.85
N HIS A 164 14.79 -1.30 19.92
CA HIS A 164 15.15 -2.25 20.97
C HIS A 164 16.64 -2.62 20.92
N SER A 165 17.15 -2.88 19.71
CA SER A 165 18.56 -3.23 19.50
C SER A 165 19.49 -2.07 19.84
N LEU A 166 19.12 -0.83 19.48
CA LEU A 166 19.86 0.37 19.90
C LEU A 166 19.82 0.60 21.42
N ALA A 167 18.75 0.21 22.10
CA ALA A 167 18.60 0.37 23.54
C ALA A 167 19.34 -0.70 24.36
N MET A 168 19.35 -1.94 23.88
CA MET A 168 19.99 -3.08 24.56
C MET A 168 21.46 -3.24 24.19
N GLU A 169 21.83 -2.92 22.95
CA GLU A 169 23.09 -3.36 22.35
C GLU A 169 23.89 -2.20 21.77
N ILE A 170 24.47 -1.38 22.66
CA ILE A 170 25.52 -0.41 22.30
C ILE A 170 26.88 -1.12 22.27
N ASN A 171 27.01 -2.14 21.42
CA ASN A 171 28.22 -2.95 21.34
C ASN A 171 29.25 -2.37 20.36
N SER A 172 28.81 -1.66 19.31
CA SER A 172 29.71 -1.06 18.32
C SER A 172 29.09 0.11 17.56
N ILE A 173 29.96 1.01 17.06
CA ILE A 173 29.55 2.11 16.16
C ILE A 173 28.85 1.54 14.91
N VAL A 174 29.33 0.40 14.39
CA VAL A 174 28.74 -0.27 13.22
C VAL A 174 27.31 -0.72 13.51
N SER A 175 27.04 -1.32 14.68
CA SER A 175 25.67 -1.69 15.08
C SER A 175 24.77 -0.46 15.19
N ILE A 176 25.25 0.62 15.80
CA ILE A 176 24.47 1.87 15.91
C ILE A 176 24.12 2.42 14.53
N VAL A 177 25.11 2.53 13.65
CA VAL A 177 24.93 3.10 12.30
C VAL A 177 23.96 2.24 11.49
N THR A 178 24.11 0.92 11.51
CA THR A 178 23.26 0.00 10.75
C THR A 178 21.80 0.06 11.21
N HIS A 179 21.51 -0.04 12.51
CA HIS A 179 20.14 0.07 13.03
C HIS A 179 19.53 1.45 12.80
N THR A 180 20.35 2.51 12.85
CA THR A 180 19.89 3.87 12.53
C THR A 180 19.50 3.99 11.05
N ILE A 181 20.31 3.46 10.13
CA ILE A 181 20.01 3.46 8.69
C ILE A 181 18.71 2.70 8.44
N ILE A 182 18.55 1.51 9.01
CA ILE A 182 17.33 0.69 8.88
C ILE A 182 16.11 1.49 9.33
N MET A 183 16.16 2.11 10.51
CA MET A 183 15.06 2.93 11.02
C MET A 183 14.71 4.09 10.09
N VAL A 184 15.71 4.82 9.58
CA VAL A 184 15.48 5.95 8.65
C VAL A 184 14.87 5.47 7.34
N THR A 185 15.36 4.36 6.76
CA THR A 185 14.84 3.80 5.51
C THR A 185 13.38 3.39 5.63
N PHE A 186 13.01 2.62 6.66
CA PHE A 186 11.62 2.20 6.84
C PHE A 186 10.68 3.35 7.17
N THR A 187 11.16 4.36 7.89
CA THR A 187 10.38 5.59 8.14
C THR A 187 10.14 6.36 6.84
N TYR A 188 11.14 6.47 5.98
CA TYR A 188 11.03 7.14 4.69
C TYR A 188 10.10 6.40 3.72
N ASN A 189 10.17 5.07 3.66
CA ASN A 189 9.26 4.25 2.84
C ASN A 189 7.79 4.47 3.25
N LEU A 190 7.52 4.43 4.57
CA LEU A 190 6.18 4.70 5.09
C LEU A 190 5.72 6.13 4.79
N PHE A 191 6.63 7.10 4.92
CA PHE A 191 6.35 8.50 4.63
C PHE A 191 5.95 8.69 3.15
N ILE A 192 6.69 8.11 2.20
CA ILE A 192 6.34 8.18 0.78
C ILE A 192 4.95 7.58 0.55
N LEU A 193 4.65 6.42 1.14
CA LEU A 193 3.37 5.75 0.96
C LEU A 193 2.19 6.63 1.44
N CYS A 194 2.31 7.20 2.65
CA CYS A 194 1.33 8.13 3.20
C CYS A 194 1.23 9.43 2.40
N TYR A 195 2.35 9.95 1.90
CA TYR A 195 2.37 11.16 1.09
C TYR A 195 1.65 10.98 -0.25
N ILE A 196 1.88 9.86 -0.93
CA ILE A 196 1.19 9.54 -2.20
C ILE A 196 -0.31 9.31 -1.96
N GLY A 197 -0.68 8.70 -0.84
CA GLY A 197 -2.08 8.58 -0.39
C GLY A 197 -2.76 9.93 -0.21
N GLU A 198 -2.10 10.85 0.49
CA GLU A 198 -2.57 12.22 0.71
C GLU A 198 -2.68 13.01 -0.61
N LEU A 199 -1.67 12.91 -1.48
CA LEU A 199 -1.65 13.58 -2.77
C LEU A 199 -2.84 13.14 -3.65
N LEU A 200 -3.15 11.85 -3.66
CA LEU A 200 -4.32 11.33 -4.37
C LEU A 200 -5.63 11.88 -3.78
N ALA A 201 -5.74 11.91 -2.44
CA ALA A 201 -6.93 12.44 -1.76
C ALA A 201 -7.15 13.93 -2.07
N ASP A 202 -6.08 14.74 -2.05
CA ASP A 202 -6.12 16.17 -2.38
C ASP A 202 -6.53 16.41 -3.85
N GLN A 203 -5.96 15.63 -4.79
CA GLN A 203 -6.33 15.72 -6.20
C GLN A 203 -7.80 15.35 -6.42
N ASN A 204 -8.29 14.32 -5.75
CA ASN A 204 -9.70 13.94 -5.79
C ASN A 204 -10.61 15.06 -5.28
N LEU A 205 -10.23 15.73 -4.19
CA LEU A 205 -10.96 16.86 -3.63
C LEU A 205 -10.99 18.06 -4.58
N LYS A 206 -9.84 18.40 -5.19
CA LYS A 206 -9.77 19.48 -6.21
C LYS A 206 -10.68 19.21 -7.39
N VAL A 207 -10.67 17.98 -7.91
CA VAL A 207 -11.55 17.59 -9.02
C VAL A 207 -13.03 17.67 -8.61
N ASN A 208 -13.37 17.21 -7.40
CA ASN A 208 -14.73 17.29 -6.87
C ASN A 208 -15.21 18.75 -6.78
N LEU A 209 -14.41 19.64 -6.18
CA LEU A 209 -14.72 21.06 -6.08
C LEU A 209 -14.89 21.71 -7.45
N MET A 210 -13.92 21.54 -8.36
CA MET A 210 -14.00 22.08 -9.72
C MET A 210 -15.23 21.59 -10.49
N SER A 211 -15.62 20.32 -10.30
CA SER A 211 -16.82 19.79 -10.96
C SER A 211 -18.13 20.38 -10.42
N ARG A 212 -18.14 20.82 -9.15
CA ARG A 212 -19.30 21.43 -8.51
C ARG A 212 -19.43 22.93 -8.78
N THR A 213 -18.30 23.63 -8.90
CA THR A 213 -18.28 25.08 -9.14
C THR A 213 -18.42 25.46 -10.60
N LEU A 214 -18.34 24.50 -11.52
CA LEU A 214 -18.52 24.73 -12.95
C LEU A 214 -19.96 25.21 -13.24
N ASP A 215 -20.10 26.22 -14.10
CA ASP A 215 -21.40 26.77 -14.55
C ASP A 215 -22.20 25.80 -15.43
N TRP A 216 -22.71 24.75 -14.79
CA TRP A 216 -23.43 23.65 -15.42
C TRP A 216 -24.73 24.07 -16.11
N HIS A 217 -25.30 25.21 -15.72
CA HIS A 217 -26.56 25.74 -16.24
C HIS A 217 -26.45 26.22 -17.70
N ASN A 218 -25.26 26.64 -18.12
CA ASN A 218 -25.00 27.09 -19.50
C ASN A 218 -24.64 25.93 -20.44
N LEU A 219 -24.52 24.70 -19.92
CA LEU A 219 -24.10 23.55 -20.70
C LEU A 219 -25.28 22.87 -21.40
N PRO A 220 -25.06 22.27 -22.59
CA PRO A 220 -26.07 21.47 -23.26
C PRO A 220 -26.44 20.23 -22.42
N LEU A 221 -27.70 19.78 -22.53
CA LEU A 221 -28.29 18.71 -21.71
C LEU A 221 -27.48 17.40 -21.67
N LYS A 222 -26.83 17.03 -22.78
CA LYS A 222 -25.95 15.85 -22.86
C LYS A 222 -24.67 16.02 -22.02
N SER A 223 -24.13 17.23 -21.96
CA SER A 223 -22.95 17.56 -21.14
C SER A 223 -23.29 17.62 -19.66
N VAL A 224 -24.47 18.15 -19.29
CA VAL A 224 -24.95 18.15 -17.90
C VAL A 224 -25.05 16.73 -17.34
N ARG A 225 -25.60 15.77 -18.10
CA ARG A 225 -25.66 14.36 -17.68
C ARG A 225 -24.28 13.76 -17.43
N ASN A 226 -23.32 14.08 -18.30
CA ASN A 226 -21.94 13.61 -18.19
C ASN A 226 -21.20 14.26 -17.02
N LEU A 227 -21.52 15.52 -16.70
CA LEU A 227 -21.00 16.23 -15.53
C LEU A 227 -21.56 15.63 -14.24
N LEU A 228 -22.84 15.27 -14.21
CA LEU A 228 -23.45 14.60 -13.06
C LEU A 228 -22.77 13.26 -12.77
N LEU A 229 -22.48 12.46 -13.79
CA LEU A 229 -21.71 11.21 -13.63
C LEU A 229 -20.32 11.45 -13.07
N VAL A 230 -19.67 12.55 -13.46
CA VAL A 230 -18.36 12.98 -12.94
C VAL A 230 -18.46 13.40 -11.48
N ILE A 231 -19.47 14.17 -11.10
CA ILE A 231 -19.70 14.61 -9.71
C ILE A 231 -19.98 13.39 -8.82
N LEU A 232 -20.77 12.43 -9.30
CA LEU A 232 -21.03 11.18 -8.57
C LEU A 232 -19.76 10.34 -8.43
N ALA A 233 -18.98 10.20 -9.50
CA ALA A 233 -17.73 9.45 -9.47
C ALA A 233 -16.64 10.11 -8.62
N SER A 234 -16.59 11.45 -8.57
CA SER A 234 -15.65 12.20 -7.71
C SER A 234 -16.09 12.24 -6.25
N ASN A 235 -17.36 11.97 -5.96
CA ASN A 235 -17.85 11.83 -4.58
C ASN A 235 -17.47 10.47 -3.98
N ASP A 236 -17.41 9.42 -4.81
CA ASP A 236 -16.89 8.08 -4.44
C ASP A 236 -15.41 7.92 -4.85
N ALA A 237 -14.63 8.99 -4.79
CA ALA A 237 -13.27 8.98 -5.30
C ALA A 237 -12.39 7.97 -4.52
N PRO A 238 -11.58 7.17 -5.23
CA PRO A 238 -10.81 6.09 -4.60
C PRO A 238 -9.76 6.66 -3.65
N LYS A 239 -9.79 6.17 -2.41
CA LYS A 239 -8.77 6.44 -1.39
C LYS A 239 -7.84 5.24 -1.28
N LEU A 240 -6.57 5.52 -0.97
CA LEU A 240 -5.60 4.49 -0.66
C LEU A 240 -5.75 4.09 0.81
N VAL A 241 -6.11 2.83 1.04
CA VAL A 241 -6.39 2.29 2.38
C VAL A 241 -5.54 1.05 2.59
N ALA A 242 -4.80 1.01 3.70
CA ALA A 242 -4.06 -0.17 4.12
C ALA A 242 -5.05 -1.20 4.72
N GLY A 243 -5.27 -2.30 3.99
CA GLY A 243 -6.06 -3.45 4.45
C GLY A 243 -7.51 -3.15 4.86
N LYS A 244 -8.08 -2.01 4.45
CA LYS A 244 -9.35 -1.46 4.96
C LYS A 244 -9.36 -1.11 6.46
N VAL A 245 -8.19 -1.08 7.10
CA VAL A 245 -8.04 -0.77 8.53
C VAL A 245 -7.66 0.69 8.73
N MET A 246 -6.81 1.23 7.84
CA MET A 246 -6.21 2.55 8.02
C MET A 246 -6.06 3.28 6.68
N ASP A 247 -6.58 4.49 6.59
CA ASP A 247 -6.36 5.38 5.45
C ASP A 247 -4.87 5.79 5.39
N LEU A 248 -4.28 5.76 4.20
CA LEU A 248 -2.89 6.18 4.01
C LEU A 248 -2.82 7.72 3.94
N THR A 249 -2.73 8.36 5.10
CA THR A 249 -2.64 9.82 5.27
C THR A 249 -1.41 10.20 6.10
N LEU A 250 -0.98 11.45 5.98
CA LEU A 250 0.12 11.98 6.81
C LEU A 250 -0.26 12.04 8.31
N SER A 251 -1.55 12.17 8.61
CA SER A 251 -2.04 12.09 9.99
C SER A 251 -1.83 10.69 10.58
N ASN A 252 -2.19 9.64 9.82
CA ASN A 252 -2.05 8.26 10.26
C ASN A 252 -0.59 7.80 10.34
N PHE A 253 0.31 8.33 9.51
CA PHE A 253 1.76 8.12 9.64
C PHE A 253 2.26 8.40 11.07
N THR A 254 1.85 9.54 11.63
CA THR A 254 2.25 9.93 12.99
C THR A 254 1.71 8.96 14.04
N SER A 255 0.48 8.47 13.85
CA SER A 255 -0.13 7.47 14.72
C SER A 255 0.62 6.13 14.67
N VAL A 256 1.00 5.66 13.47
CA VAL A 256 1.80 4.44 13.30
C VAL A 256 3.15 4.55 14.00
N PHE A 257 3.83 5.69 13.84
CA PHE A 257 5.11 5.92 14.51
C PHE A 257 4.97 5.91 16.04
N LYS A 258 3.93 6.56 16.57
CA LYS A 258 3.60 6.52 18.01
C LYS A 258 3.35 5.09 18.49
N SER A 259 2.62 4.28 17.73
CA SER A 259 2.39 2.87 18.05
C SER A 259 3.70 2.07 18.10
N ALA A 260 4.62 2.27 17.14
CA ALA A 260 5.92 1.61 17.14
C ALA A 260 6.75 1.94 18.39
N VAL A 261 6.77 3.22 18.80
CA VAL A 261 7.42 3.66 20.04
C VAL A 261 6.72 3.10 21.28
N GLY A 262 5.38 3.01 21.27
CA GLY A 262 4.59 2.37 22.31
C GLY A 262 4.96 0.90 22.50
N TYR A 263 5.03 0.13 21.41
CA TYR A 263 5.46 -1.27 21.44
C TYR A 263 6.90 -1.42 21.92
N PHE A 264 7.80 -0.54 21.49
CA PHE A 264 9.17 -0.50 22.00
C PHE A 264 9.21 -0.29 23.53
N ASN A 265 8.42 0.63 24.06
CA ASN A 265 8.36 0.87 25.51
C ASN A 265 7.88 -0.36 26.29
N ILE A 266 6.89 -1.09 25.75
CA ILE A 266 6.41 -2.34 26.35
C ILE A 266 7.52 -3.39 26.34
N LEU A 267 8.16 -3.63 25.19
CA LEU A 267 9.28 -4.58 25.07
C LEU A 267 10.43 -4.22 26.02
N ARG A 268 10.75 -2.93 26.16
CA ARG A 268 11.78 -2.47 27.09
C ARG A 268 11.39 -2.76 28.53
N SER A 269 10.14 -2.49 28.92
CA SER A 269 9.67 -2.75 30.29
C SER A 269 9.71 -4.23 30.66
N SER A 270 9.37 -5.14 29.73
CA SER A 270 9.43 -6.58 29.96
C SER A 270 10.86 -7.14 29.99
N THR A 271 11.81 -6.45 29.37
CA THR A 271 13.23 -6.87 29.35
C THR A 271 13.99 -6.38 30.60
N LEU A 272 13.46 -5.37 31.29
CA LEU A 272 14.05 -4.81 32.52
C LEU A 272 13.50 -5.45 33.81
N GLN A 273 12.53 -6.38 33.70
CA GLN A 273 12.00 -7.20 34.80
C GLN A 273 12.73 -8.54 34.88
#